data_AF-A0A9X6R8Z6-F1
#
_entry.id   AF-A0A9X6R8Z6-F1
#
_cell.length_a   1.000
_cell.length_b   1.000
_cell.length_c   1.000
_cell.angle_alpha   90.00
_cell.angle_beta   90.00
_cell.angle_gamma   90.00
#
_symmetry.space_group_name_H-M   'P 1'
#
loop_
_entity.id
_entity.type
_entity.pdbx_description
1 polymer ?
#
loop_
_entity_poly.entity_id
_entity_poly.type
_entity_poly.pdbx_seq_one_letter_code
_entity_poly.pdbx_strand_id
1 'polypeptide(L)'
;MVDYFEAKSGAGWHDATLHVSKSGGNINFTVAVSNVGSWSYEGRYTARLEKMQDGRLVTIATKNGTCAPRSNGSFTNVGGSGTSMRVSVTMEHGGFGSVQFTR
;
A
#
# COMPACT_ATOMS: atom_id res chain seq x y z
N MET A 1 7.42 7.82 4.07
CA MET A 1 8.25 6.81 3.37
C MET A 1 7.49 6.38 2.14
N VAL A 2 8.14 6.23 0.99
CA VAL A 2 7.46 6.02 -0.30
C VAL A 2 8.09 4.88 -1.08
N ASP A 3 7.27 4.17 -1.83
CA ASP A 3 7.68 3.22 -2.87
C ASP A 3 7.01 3.60 -4.20
N TYR A 4 7.69 3.34 -5.31
CA TYR A 4 7.25 3.61 -6.68
C TYR A 4 7.19 2.29 -7.44
N PHE A 5 6.05 2.00 -8.07
CA PHE A 5 5.83 0.74 -8.76
C PHE A 5 4.89 0.94 -9.94
N GLU A 6 4.80 -0.05 -10.82
CA GLU A 6 3.84 -0.04 -11.92
C GLU A 6 2.56 -0.78 -11.53
N ALA A 7 1.41 -0.21 -11.89
CA ALA A 7 0.10 -0.82 -11.75
C ALA A 7 -0.50 -1.10 -13.13
N LYS A 8 -1.02 -2.30 -13.33
CA LYS A 8 -1.70 -2.70 -14.56
C LYS A 8 -3.20 -2.44 -14.45
N SER A 9 -3.82 -2.21 -15.59
CA SER A 9 -5.26 -2.09 -15.81
C SER A 9 -5.65 -2.83 -17.10
N GLY A 10 -6.93 -2.86 -17.43
CA GLY A 10 -7.40 -3.33 -18.75
C GLY A 10 -6.89 -2.50 -19.94
N ALA A 11 -6.38 -1.28 -19.70
CA ALA A 11 -5.92 -0.36 -20.74
C ALA A 11 -4.38 -0.29 -20.90
N GLY A 12 -3.63 -0.78 -19.92
CA GLY A 12 -2.16 -0.67 -19.92
C GLY A 12 -1.54 -0.56 -18.52
N TRP A 13 -0.27 -0.21 -18.50
CA TRP A 13 0.54 0.06 -17.30
C TRP A 13 0.49 1.53 -16.91
N HIS A 14 0.56 1.79 -15.62
CA HIS A 14 0.45 3.12 -15.00
C HIS A 14 1.46 3.28 -13.88
N ASP A 15 2.07 4.47 -13.74
CA ASP A 15 2.94 4.74 -12.60
C ASP A 15 2.11 4.84 -11.33
N ALA A 16 2.55 4.15 -10.28
CA ALA A 16 1.90 4.09 -8.99
C ALA A 16 2.87 4.40 -7.85
N THR A 17 2.31 4.91 -6.75
CA THR A 17 3.05 5.23 -5.53
C THR A 17 2.33 4.68 -4.31
N LEU A 18 3.11 4.16 -3.38
CA LEU A 18 2.67 3.80 -2.04
C LEU A 18 3.38 4.71 -1.05
N HIS A 19 2.64 5.65 -0.46
CA HIS A 19 3.16 6.49 0.61
C HIS A 19 2.68 5.98 1.96
N VAL A 20 3.59 5.83 2.93
CA VAL A 20 3.30 5.36 4.28
C VAL A 20 3.81 6.37 5.30
N SER A 21 2.97 6.66 6.28
CA SER A 21 3.26 7.54 7.42
C SER A 21 2.78 6.92 8.73
N LYS A 22 3.39 7.35 9.83
CA LYS A 22 3.07 6.89 11.20
C LYS A 22 2.47 8.05 11.95
N SER A 23 1.40 7.79 12.71
CA SER A 23 0.77 8.79 13.57
C SER A 23 0.28 8.14 14.85
N GLY A 24 1.08 8.25 15.92
CA GLY A 24 0.78 7.61 17.20
C GLY A 24 0.56 6.10 17.06
N GLY A 25 -0.64 5.64 17.45
CA GLY A 25 -1.13 4.26 17.32
C GLY A 25 -1.25 3.72 15.88
N ASN A 26 -1.20 4.59 14.87
CA ASN A 26 -1.72 4.30 13.55
C ASN A 26 -0.65 4.29 12.47
N ILE A 27 -0.86 3.45 11.46
CA ILE A 27 -0.10 3.43 10.20
C ILE A 27 -1.04 3.90 9.10
N ASN A 28 -0.79 5.09 8.57
CA ASN A 28 -1.57 5.65 7.46
C ASN A 28 -0.85 5.35 6.14
N PHE A 29 -1.63 5.06 5.10
CA PHE A 29 -1.10 4.84 3.77
C PHE A 29 -1.92 5.58 2.72
N THR A 30 -1.26 5.95 1.64
CA THR A 30 -1.86 6.43 0.41
C THR A 30 -1.37 5.56 -0.73
N VAL A 31 -2.31 5.09 -1.54
CA VAL A 31 -2.02 4.51 -2.84
C VAL A 31 -2.45 5.52 -3.89
N ALA A 32 -1.54 5.96 -4.76
CA ALA A 32 -1.88 6.81 -5.89
C ALA A 32 -1.42 6.17 -7.18
N VAL A 33 -2.25 6.23 -8.22
CA VAL A 33 -1.95 5.73 -9.56
C VAL A 33 -2.17 6.89 -10.52
N SER A 34 -1.12 7.23 -11.25
CA SER A 34 -1.16 8.27 -12.27
C SER A 34 -1.94 7.78 -13.50
N ASN A 35 -2.57 8.70 -14.20
CA ASN A 35 -3.18 8.39 -15.49
C ASN A 35 -2.09 8.44 -16.56
N VAL A 36 -1.97 7.40 -17.38
CA VAL A 36 -1.16 7.45 -18.61
C VAL A 36 -2.03 7.94 -19.76
N GLY A 37 -1.85 9.20 -20.16
CA GLY A 37 -2.65 9.86 -21.20
C GLY A 37 -4.06 10.22 -20.72
N SER A 38 -5.07 10.03 -21.59
CA SER A 38 -6.48 10.36 -21.31
C SER A 38 -7.26 9.28 -20.55
N TRP A 39 -6.58 8.22 -20.10
CA TRP A 39 -7.22 7.05 -19.48
C TRP A 39 -7.14 7.19 -17.96
N SER A 40 -8.28 7.33 -17.29
CA SER A 40 -8.33 7.30 -15.83
C SER A 40 -8.04 5.88 -15.32
N TYR A 41 -7.10 5.74 -14.37
CA TYR A 41 -6.96 4.48 -13.65
C TYR A 41 -8.13 4.29 -12.68
N GLU A 42 -8.88 3.23 -12.90
CA GLU A 42 -9.83 2.69 -11.93
C GLU A 42 -9.48 1.23 -11.67
N GLY A 43 -9.09 0.92 -10.44
CA GLY A 43 -8.70 -0.44 -10.08
C GLY A 43 -8.81 -0.70 -8.58
N ARG A 44 -9.04 -1.95 -8.19
CA ARG A 44 -9.04 -2.34 -6.78
C ARG A 44 -7.63 -2.69 -6.32
N TYR A 45 -7.39 -2.46 -5.04
CA TYR A 45 -6.15 -2.86 -4.39
C TYR A 45 -6.43 -3.57 -3.06
N THR A 46 -5.49 -4.43 -2.67
CA THR A 46 -5.39 -5.02 -1.34
C THR A 46 -4.12 -4.51 -0.67
N ALA A 47 -4.28 -3.71 0.38
CA ALA A 47 -3.20 -3.29 1.27
C ALA A 47 -3.08 -4.25 2.44
N ARG A 48 -1.88 -4.74 2.73
CA ARG A 48 -1.57 -5.58 3.89
C ARG A 48 -0.58 -4.85 4.78
N LEU A 49 -0.82 -4.93 6.08
CA LEU A 49 0.15 -4.59 7.10
C LEU A 49 0.71 -5.88 7.66
N GLU A 50 2.03 -5.98 7.62
CA GLU A 50 2.77 -7.16 7.99
C GLU A 50 3.78 -6.82 9.08
N LYS A 51 3.98 -7.73 10.03
CA LYS A 51 4.95 -7.61 11.10
C LYS A 51 6.00 -8.71 10.96
N MET A 52 7.27 -8.39 11.20
CA MET A 52 8.31 -9.40 11.34
C MET A 52 8.12 -10.16 12.65
N GLN A 53 7.93 -11.47 12.55
CA GLN A 53 7.78 -12.40 13.66
C GLN A 53 8.57 -13.67 13.31
N ASP A 54 9.51 -14.05 14.18
CA ASP A 54 10.29 -15.28 14.05
C ASP A 54 11.00 -15.42 12.68
N GLY A 55 11.55 -14.31 12.18
CA GLY A 55 12.27 -14.27 10.89
C GLY A 55 11.36 -14.19 9.66
N ARG A 56 10.03 -14.13 9.83
CA ARG A 56 9.06 -14.08 8.73
C ARG A 56 8.10 -12.89 8.85
N LEU A 57 7.66 -12.37 7.70
CA LEU A 57 6.56 -11.41 7.65
C LEU A 57 5.21 -12.13 7.80
N VAL A 58 4.43 -11.71 8.80
CA VAL A 58 3.08 -12.19 9.08
C VAL A 58 2.11 -11.05 8.86
N THR A 59 1.08 -11.26 8.03
CA THR A 59 -0.01 -10.28 7.84
C THR A 59 -0.83 -10.17 9.12
N ILE A 60 -0.92 -8.97 9.67
CA ILE A 60 -1.69 -8.67 10.89
C ILE A 60 -2.94 -7.83 10.62
N ALA A 61 -3.01 -7.16 9.47
CA ALA A 61 -4.21 -6.47 9.02
C ALA A 61 -4.26 -6.38 7.50
N THR A 62 -5.47 -6.38 6.95
CA THR A 62 -5.73 -6.25 5.52
C THR A 62 -6.80 -5.18 5.31
N LYS A 63 -6.62 -4.33 4.30
CA LYS A 63 -7.61 -3.39 3.81
C LYS A 63 -7.74 -3.49 2.30
N ASN A 64 -8.97 -3.54 1.83
CA ASN A 64 -9.27 -3.43 0.40
C ASN A 64 -9.77 -2.01 0.12
N GLY A 65 -9.47 -1.52 -1.07
CA GLY A 65 -9.95 -0.22 -1.52
C GLY A 65 -9.99 -0.13 -3.03
N THR A 66 -10.59 0.94 -3.51
CA THR A 66 -10.53 1.33 -4.93
C THR A 66 -9.54 2.48 -5.04
N CYS A 67 -8.67 2.43 -6.05
CA CYS A 67 -7.82 3.54 -6.43
C CYS A 67 -8.47 4.28 -7.60
N ALA A 68 -8.75 5.56 -7.39
CA ALA A 68 -9.12 6.50 -8.43
C ALA A 68 -8.48 7.85 -8.09
N PRO A 69 -7.66 8.42 -8.98
CA PRO A 69 -6.18 8.55 -8.95
C PRO A 69 -5.44 8.49 -7.59
N ARG A 70 -6.11 8.65 -6.46
CA ARG A 70 -5.54 8.57 -5.11
C ARG A 70 -6.54 7.93 -4.15
N SER A 71 -6.05 7.05 -3.28
CA SER A 71 -6.84 6.40 -2.24
C SER A 71 -6.07 6.39 -0.93
N ASN A 72 -6.73 6.77 0.16
CA ASN A 72 -6.13 6.84 1.49
C ASN A 72 -6.72 5.74 2.38
N GLY A 73 -5.88 5.19 3.26
CA GLY A 73 -6.30 4.23 4.26
C GLY A 73 -5.43 4.28 5.50
N SER A 74 -5.85 3.57 6.53
CA SER A 74 -5.13 3.50 7.80
C SER A 74 -5.33 2.15 8.49
N PHE A 75 -4.30 1.68 9.18
CA PHE A 75 -4.37 0.61 10.15
C PHE A 75 -4.26 1.24 11.54
N THR A 76 -5.22 0.95 12.42
CA THR A 76 -5.32 1.58 13.73
C THR A 76 -4.84 0.65 14.83
N ASN A 77 -4.32 1.21 15.93
CA ASN A 77 -3.87 0.45 17.10
C ASN A 77 -2.88 -0.67 16.77
N VAL A 78 -1.95 -0.38 15.85
CA VAL A 78 -0.96 -1.35 15.40
C VAL A 78 0.14 -1.50 16.46
N GLY A 79 0.59 -2.73 16.74
CA GLY A 79 1.45 -3.10 17.88
C GLY A 79 2.72 -2.25 18.11
N GLY A 80 3.31 -2.35 19.31
CA GLY A 80 4.27 -1.40 19.92
C GLY A 80 5.46 -0.87 19.08
N SER A 81 5.99 0.28 19.50
CA SER A 81 7.19 0.91 18.89
C SER A 81 8.40 -0.03 18.92
N GLY A 82 9.34 0.15 17.99
CA GLY A 82 10.52 -0.68 17.78
C GLY A 82 10.27 -1.92 16.91
N THR A 83 9.04 -2.14 16.48
CA THR A 83 8.67 -3.32 15.69
C THR A 83 8.93 -3.11 14.20
N SER A 84 9.67 -4.04 13.57
CA SER A 84 9.85 -4.07 12.11
C SER A 84 8.56 -4.51 11.42
N MET A 85 8.08 -3.69 10.48
CA MET A 85 6.81 -3.82 9.78
C MET A 85 6.96 -3.55 8.29
N ARG A 86 6.01 -4.04 7.50
CA ARG A 86 5.86 -3.73 6.07
C ARG A 86 4.41 -3.38 5.78
N VAL A 87 4.19 -2.33 5.00
CA VAL A 87 2.92 -2.16 4.28
C VAL A 87 3.17 -2.57 2.83
N SER A 88 2.36 -3.48 2.32
CA SER A 88 2.39 -3.90 0.92
C SER A 88 1.04 -3.66 0.27
N VAL A 89 1.04 -3.38 -1.03
CA VAL A 89 -0.17 -3.19 -1.85
C VAL A 89 -0.06 -4.08 -3.08
N THR A 90 -1.13 -4.80 -3.38
CA THR A 90 -1.30 -5.54 -4.63
C THR A 90 -2.49 -4.99 -5.39
N MET A 91 -2.35 -4.77 -6.69
CA MET A 91 -3.42 -4.29 -7.57
C MET A 91 -4.12 -5.46 -8.26
N GLU A 92 -5.43 -5.33 -8.49
CA GLU A 92 -6.30 -6.37 -9.06
C GLU A 92 -5.79 -6.94 -10.39
N HIS A 93 -5.31 -6.08 -11.29
CA HIS A 93 -4.82 -6.50 -12.62
C HIS A 93 -3.30 -6.69 -12.69
N GLY A 94 -2.59 -6.55 -11.57
CA GLY A 94 -1.14 -6.64 -11.48
C GLY A 94 -0.49 -5.33 -11.03
N GLY A 95 0.63 -5.46 -10.33
CA GLY A 95 1.34 -4.35 -9.69
C GLY A 95 1.49 -4.61 -8.20
N PHE A 96 2.70 -4.32 -7.69
CA PHE A 96 3.07 -4.54 -6.31
C PHE A 96 3.99 -3.42 -5.83
N GLY A 97 3.62 -2.79 -4.73
CA GLY A 97 4.47 -1.83 -4.02
C GLY A 97 4.57 -2.21 -2.55
N SER A 98 5.72 -1.97 -1.93
CA SER A 98 5.89 -2.20 -0.51
C SER A 98 6.86 -1.24 0.16
N VAL A 99 6.53 -0.84 1.38
CA VAL A 99 7.37 0.01 2.23
C VAL A 99 7.63 -0.72 3.54
N GLN A 100 8.90 -1.01 3.81
CA GLN A 100 9.35 -1.57 5.08
C GLN A 100 9.82 -0.46 6.02
N PHE A 101 9.52 -0.58 7.31
CA PHE A 101 9.85 0.41 8.32
C PHE A 101 9.84 -0.17 9.74
N THR A 102 10.53 0.49 10.67
CA THR A 102 10.40 0.23 12.11
C THR A 102 9.40 1.19 12.72
N ARG A 103 8.31 0.73 13.35
CA ARG A 103 7.32 1.62 13.96
C ARG A 103 7.91 2.42 15.11
#